data_AF-A0A0S4LAU0-F1
#
_entry.id   AF-A0A0S4LAU0-F1
#
_cell.length_a   1.000
_cell.length_b   1.000
_cell.length_c   1.000
_cell.angle_alpha   90.00
_cell.angle_beta   90.00
_cell.angle_gamma   90.00
#
_symmetry.space_group_name_H-M   'P 1'
#
loop_
_entity.id
_entity.type
_entity.pdbx_description
1 polymer ?
#
loop_
_entity_poly.entity_id
_entity_poly.type
_entity_poly.pdbx_seq_one_letter_code
_entity_poly.pdbx_strand_id
1 'polypeptide(L)'
;MMETLPNKKRACVLIVDHDLEYGIKLADWLAAHAYQAILVRSLETAINECRELRPQVVCIGLSFSEPVATLSLRRLFRTIKTASPHVPVITMGPQTNGDQTDIPNSGLLRHLHLPLKPLEFAYIGRLLRSELNAAVGSPFSPGTEPSPTTGRAIENRLQPRTAHQEVSTWIA
;
A
#
# COMPACT_ATOMS: atom_id res chain seq x y z
N MET A 1 24.13 -6.60 33.65
CA MET A 1 23.29 -5.45 33.27
C MET A 1 22.67 -5.80 31.93
N MET A 2 21.41 -6.25 31.91
CA MET A 2 20.71 -6.64 30.68
C MET A 2 19.93 -5.43 30.19
N GLU A 3 20.39 -4.81 29.11
CA GLU A 3 19.65 -3.74 28.45
C GLU A 3 18.43 -4.37 27.76
N THR A 4 17.26 -4.18 28.36
CA THR A 4 15.99 -4.45 27.68
C THR A 4 15.82 -3.41 26.58
N LEU A 5 16.18 -3.77 25.35
CA LEU A 5 15.86 -2.99 24.15
C LEU A 5 14.37 -2.63 24.19
N PRO A 6 14.00 -1.37 23.88
CA PRO A 6 12.60 -0.95 23.85
C PRO A 6 11.85 -1.88 22.90
N ASN A 7 10.75 -2.46 23.38
CA ASN A 7 9.90 -3.40 22.65
C ASN A 7 9.32 -2.69 21.41
N LYS A 8 10.08 -2.68 20.31
CA LYS A 8 9.59 -2.24 19.01
C LYS A 8 8.47 -3.19 18.63
N LYS A 9 7.24 -2.69 18.70
CA LYS A 9 6.04 -3.42 18.28
C LYS A 9 6.30 -3.99 16.88
N ARG A 10 6.24 -5.33 16.76
CA ARG A 10 6.45 -6.03 15.49
C ARG A 10 5.42 -5.54 14.48
N ALA A 11 5.82 -5.34 13.23
CA ALA A 11 4.88 -5.01 12.17
C ALA A 11 3.99 -6.24 11.90
N CYS A 12 2.68 -6.05 12.02
CA CYS A 12 1.63 -6.99 11.69
C CYS A 12 1.46 -7.10 10.18
N VAL A 13 1.59 -8.32 9.67
CA VAL A 13 1.41 -8.69 8.26
C VAL A 13 0.23 -9.64 8.19
N LEU A 14 -0.83 -9.21 7.49
CA LEU A 14 -1.97 -10.08 7.19
C LEU A 14 -1.68 -10.83 5.89
N ILE A 15 -1.71 -12.15 5.91
CA ILE A 15 -1.51 -13.04 4.77
C ILE A 15 -2.86 -13.64 4.41
N VAL A 16 -3.32 -13.43 3.19
CA VAL A 16 -4.56 -13.98 2.65
C VAL A 16 -4.22 -14.99 1.58
N ASP A 17 -4.28 -16.28 1.90
CA ASP A 17 -3.86 -17.32 0.97
C ASP A 17 -4.64 -18.63 1.15
N HIS A 18 -5.11 -19.20 0.04
CA HIS A 18 -5.78 -20.50 0.03
C HIS A 18 -4.78 -21.66 0.13
N ASP A 19 -3.56 -21.46 -0.39
CA ASP A 19 -2.46 -22.40 -0.28
C ASP A 19 -1.93 -22.40 1.15
N LEU A 20 -2.43 -23.37 1.93
CA LEU A 20 -2.11 -23.49 3.35
C LEU A 20 -0.63 -23.76 3.57
N GLU A 21 -0.01 -24.58 2.74
CA GLU A 21 1.38 -24.97 2.90
C GLU A 21 2.30 -23.78 2.65
N TYR A 22 2.06 -23.04 1.56
CA TYR A 22 2.81 -21.81 1.28
C TYR A 22 2.57 -20.75 2.36
N GLY A 23 1.32 -20.55 2.76
CA GLY A 23 0.93 -19.57 3.76
C GLY A 23 1.57 -19.79 5.13
N ILE A 24 1.62 -21.04 5.61
CA ILE A 24 2.26 -21.40 6.88
C ILE A 24 3.77 -21.13 6.80
N LYS A 25 4.42 -21.60 5.74
CA LYS A 25 5.88 -21.39 5.56
C LYS A 25 6.23 -19.91 5.51
N LEU A 26 5.41 -19.10 4.85
CA LEU A 26 5.59 -17.65 4.82
C LEU A 26 5.38 -17.03 6.21
N ALA A 27 4.34 -17.43 6.94
CA ALA A 27 4.07 -16.92 8.29
C ALA A 27 5.20 -17.25 9.26
N ASP A 28 5.70 -18.49 9.25
CA ASP A 28 6.83 -18.94 10.08
C ASP A 28 8.10 -18.15 9.75
N TRP A 29 8.38 -17.98 8.45
CA TRP A 29 9.52 -17.18 8.01
C TRP A 29 9.38 -15.73 8.49
N LEU A 30 8.22 -15.09 8.35
CA LEU A 30 7.98 -13.73 8.82
C LEU A 30 8.13 -13.60 10.35
N ALA A 31 7.63 -14.55 11.11
CA ALA A 31 7.76 -14.58 12.57
C ALA A 31 9.23 -14.66 13.00
N ALA A 32 10.03 -15.49 12.33
CA ALA A 32 11.48 -15.58 12.54
C ALA A 32 12.23 -14.27 12.20
N HIS A 33 11.63 -13.41 11.37
CA HIS A 33 12.20 -12.13 10.94
C HIS A 33 11.55 -10.91 11.62
N ALA A 34 11.02 -11.10 12.83
CA ALA A 34 10.46 -10.05 13.69
C ALA A 34 9.19 -9.35 13.17
N TYR A 35 8.43 -10.01 12.30
CA TYR A 35 7.06 -9.62 11.96
C TYR A 35 6.05 -10.37 12.84
N GLN A 36 4.85 -9.82 12.96
CA GLN A 36 3.68 -10.54 13.48
C GLN A 36 2.86 -11.00 12.29
N ALA A 37 2.94 -12.28 11.93
CA ALA A 37 2.21 -12.81 10.78
C ALA A 37 0.85 -13.37 11.21
N ILE A 38 -0.20 -13.04 10.46
CA ILE A 38 -1.55 -13.56 10.66
C ILE A 38 -2.01 -14.13 9.33
N LEU A 39 -2.20 -15.45 9.26
CA LEU A 39 -2.67 -16.14 8.07
C LEU A 39 -4.18 -16.33 8.13
N VAL A 40 -4.87 -15.90 7.07
CA VAL A 40 -6.28 -16.18 6.81
C VAL A 40 -6.43 -16.86 5.46
N ARG A 41 -7.39 -17.78 5.38
CA ARG A 41 -7.60 -18.62 4.18
C ARG A 41 -8.74 -18.16 3.30
N SER A 42 -9.36 -17.03 3.59
CA SER A 42 -10.46 -16.49 2.80
C SER A 42 -10.40 -14.97 2.74
N LEU A 43 -10.82 -14.41 1.59
CA LEU A 43 -10.95 -12.96 1.42
C LEU A 43 -12.02 -12.37 2.34
N GLU A 44 -13.07 -13.13 2.67
CA GLU A 44 -14.12 -12.66 3.59
C GLU A 44 -13.61 -12.50 5.02
N THR A 45 -12.88 -13.50 5.53
CA THR A 45 -12.20 -13.39 6.83
C THR A 45 -11.23 -12.21 6.84
N ALA A 46 -10.46 -12.04 5.76
CA ALA A 46 -9.52 -10.92 5.63
C ALA A 46 -10.18 -9.54 5.74
N ILE A 47 -11.42 -9.38 5.28
CA ILE A 47 -12.16 -8.11 5.40
C ILE A 47 -12.43 -7.76 6.86
N ASN A 48 -12.83 -8.74 7.67
CA ASN A 48 -13.10 -8.56 9.10
C ASN A 48 -11.79 -8.28 9.85
N GLU A 49 -10.78 -9.12 9.63
CA GLU A 49 -9.48 -9.04 10.27
C GLU A 49 -8.74 -7.73 9.94
N CYS A 50 -8.87 -7.21 8.71
CA CYS A 50 -8.31 -5.89 8.35
C CYS A 50 -8.81 -4.77 9.28
N ARG A 51 -10.08 -4.82 9.71
CA ARG A 51 -10.68 -3.77 10.54
C ARG A 51 -10.22 -3.87 11.99
N GLU A 52 -10.13 -5.09 12.51
CA GLU A 52 -9.80 -5.36 13.91
C GLU A 52 -8.30 -5.24 14.17
N LEU A 53 -7.48 -5.86 13.31
CA LEU A 53 -6.04 -5.96 13.51
C LEU A 53 -5.27 -4.72 13.05
N ARG A 54 -5.84 -3.97 12.09
CA ARG A 54 -5.17 -2.84 11.41
C ARG A 54 -3.75 -3.20 10.97
N PRO A 55 -3.60 -4.18 10.06
CA PRO A 55 -2.29 -4.65 9.64
C PRO A 55 -1.47 -3.53 8.99
N GLN A 56 -0.15 -3.56 9.13
CA GLN A 56 0.74 -2.62 8.45
C GLN A 56 1.06 -3.05 7.01
N VAL A 57 0.86 -4.33 6.66
CA VAL A 57 0.95 -4.83 5.28
C VAL A 57 -0.09 -5.94 5.07
N VAL A 58 -0.66 -6.01 3.86
CA VAL A 58 -1.52 -7.12 3.44
C VAL A 58 -0.88 -7.85 2.26
N CYS A 59 -0.62 -9.14 2.40
CA CYS A 59 -0.14 -10.04 1.35
C CYS A 59 -1.28 -10.94 0.89
N ILE A 60 -1.51 -11.08 -0.41
CA ILE A 60 -2.63 -11.85 -0.96
C ILE A 60 -2.10 -12.81 -2.03
N GLY A 61 -2.29 -14.11 -1.83
CA GLY A 61 -2.06 -15.13 -2.85
C GLY A 61 -3.22 -15.15 -3.85
N LEU A 62 -2.96 -14.79 -5.10
CA LEU A 62 -3.89 -14.91 -6.21
C LEU A 62 -3.82 -16.34 -6.77
N SER A 63 -4.66 -17.20 -6.24
CA SER A 63 -4.92 -18.55 -6.80
C SER A 63 -6.40 -18.73 -7.15
N PHE A 64 -7.09 -17.59 -7.33
CA PHE A 64 -8.53 -17.50 -7.43
C PHE A 64 -8.97 -17.46 -8.89
N SER A 65 -9.47 -18.55 -9.44
CA SER A 65 -9.97 -18.59 -10.82
C SER A 65 -11.47 -18.24 -10.96
N GLU A 66 -12.15 -17.84 -9.88
CA GLU A 66 -13.61 -17.73 -9.86
C GLU A 66 -14.14 -16.28 -9.71
N PRO A 67 -15.28 -15.93 -10.34
CA PRO A 67 -15.89 -14.59 -10.27
C PRO A 67 -16.20 -14.11 -8.84
N VAL A 68 -16.58 -15.03 -7.95
CA VAL A 68 -16.88 -14.74 -6.54
C VAL A 68 -15.65 -14.23 -5.79
N ALA A 69 -14.48 -14.77 -6.12
CA ALA A 69 -13.23 -14.32 -5.54
C ALA A 69 -12.83 -12.93 -6.03
N THR A 70 -13.13 -12.58 -7.29
CA THR A 70 -12.92 -11.23 -7.82
C THR A 70 -13.75 -10.18 -7.07
N LEU A 71 -15.03 -10.46 -6.80
CA LEU A 71 -15.88 -9.55 -6.01
C LEU A 71 -15.37 -9.39 -4.57
N SER A 72 -14.93 -10.48 -3.95
CA SER A 72 -14.38 -10.47 -2.60
C SER A 72 -13.06 -9.70 -2.52
N LEU A 73 -12.20 -9.82 -3.53
CA LEU A 73 -10.95 -9.06 -3.64
C LEU A 73 -11.23 -7.56 -3.77
N ARG A 74 -12.19 -7.17 -4.61
CA ARG A 74 -12.63 -5.76 -4.73
C ARG A 74 -13.17 -5.22 -3.40
N ARG A 75 -13.94 -6.01 -2.66
CA ARG A 75 -14.46 -5.63 -1.32
C ARG A 75 -13.32 -5.46 -0.31
N LEU A 76 -12.33 -6.35 -0.32
CA LEU A 76 -11.15 -6.24 0.53
C LEU A 76 -10.36 -4.96 0.20
N PHE A 77 -10.06 -4.70 -1.07
CA PHE A 77 -9.36 -3.49 -1.49
C PHE A 77 -10.11 -2.22 -1.11
N ARG A 78 -11.44 -2.20 -1.27
CA ARG A 78 -12.27 -1.09 -0.80
C ARG A 78 -12.19 -0.90 0.72
N THR A 79 -12.20 -1.99 1.48
CA THR A 79 -12.08 -1.96 2.94
C THR A 79 -10.73 -1.40 3.37
N ILE A 80 -9.63 -1.84 2.76
CA ILE A 80 -8.28 -1.33 3.04
C ILE A 80 -8.19 0.15 2.64
N LYS A 81 -8.66 0.51 1.44
CA LYS A 81 -8.65 1.90 0.96
C LYS A 81 -9.40 2.86 1.88
N THR A 82 -10.52 2.42 2.47
CA THR A 82 -11.35 3.26 3.35
C THR A 82 -10.82 3.32 4.78
N ALA A 83 -10.32 2.20 5.32
CA ALA A 83 -9.85 2.15 6.70
C ALA A 83 -8.39 2.57 6.87
N SER A 84 -7.54 2.29 5.89
CA SER A 84 -6.07 2.43 5.98
C SER A 84 -5.42 2.51 4.58
N PRO A 85 -5.61 3.61 3.82
CA PRO A 85 -5.12 3.72 2.43
C PRO A 85 -3.60 3.63 2.30
N HIS A 86 -2.85 3.92 3.37
CA HIS A 86 -1.39 3.85 3.40
C HIS A 86 -0.82 2.44 3.52
N VAL A 87 -1.66 1.45 3.84
CA VAL A 87 -1.22 0.07 4.03
C VAL A 87 -0.86 -0.51 2.66
N PRO A 88 0.41 -0.93 2.45
CA PRO A 88 0.79 -1.62 1.23
C PRO A 88 0.03 -2.95 1.10
N VAL A 89 -0.44 -3.20 -0.11
CA VAL A 89 -1.09 -4.44 -0.52
C VAL A 89 -0.22 -5.11 -1.56
N ILE A 90 0.26 -6.32 -1.27
CA ILE A 90 1.09 -7.12 -2.17
C ILE A 90 0.27 -8.30 -2.64
N THR A 91 0.03 -8.41 -3.93
CA THR A 91 -0.64 -9.57 -4.55
C THR A 91 0.38 -10.47 -5.24
N MET A 92 0.22 -11.79 -5.12
CA MET A 92 1.20 -12.78 -5.59
C MET A 92 0.51 -13.92 -6.35
N GLY A 93 0.88 -14.15 -7.61
CA GLY A 93 0.31 -15.22 -8.45
C GLY A 93 -0.19 -14.73 -9.80
N PRO A 94 -0.62 -15.63 -10.69
CA PRO A 94 -1.08 -15.27 -12.02
C PRO A 94 -2.27 -14.30 -11.95
N GLN A 95 -2.23 -13.25 -12.76
CA GLN A 95 -3.37 -12.34 -12.88
C GLN A 95 -4.57 -13.09 -13.45
N THR A 96 -5.73 -12.90 -12.84
CA THR A 96 -6.99 -13.30 -13.45
C THR A 96 -7.28 -12.32 -14.58
N ASN A 97 -7.44 -12.81 -15.81
CA ASN A 97 -7.71 -12.03 -17.03
C ASN A 97 -9.02 -11.18 -17.02
N GLY A 98 -9.69 -11.02 -15.88
CA GLY A 98 -10.85 -10.15 -15.74
C GLY A 98 -10.41 -8.71 -15.51
N ASP A 99 -10.41 -7.91 -16.57
CA ASP A 99 -10.34 -6.43 -16.59
C ASP A 99 -9.47 -5.79 -15.49
N GLN A 100 -8.21 -5.55 -15.85
CA GLN A 100 -7.24 -4.73 -15.11
C GLN A 100 -7.75 -3.31 -14.77
N THR A 101 -8.88 -2.89 -15.32
CA THR A 101 -9.50 -1.57 -15.12
C THR A 101 -10.23 -1.41 -13.79
N ASP A 102 -10.49 -2.49 -13.03
CA ASP A 102 -11.38 -2.44 -11.86
C ASP A 102 -10.72 -2.71 -10.50
N ILE A 103 -9.43 -3.04 -10.46
CA ILE A 103 -8.65 -2.75 -9.23
C ILE A 103 -8.51 -1.23 -9.25
N PRO A 104 -9.09 -0.49 -8.30
CA PRO A 104 -9.15 0.96 -8.39
C PRO A 104 -7.73 1.51 -8.33
N ASN A 105 -7.15 1.73 -9.51
CA ASN A 105 -5.89 2.42 -9.78
C ASN A 105 -6.03 3.93 -9.48
N SER A 106 -7.09 4.33 -8.75
CA SER A 106 -7.12 5.58 -8.03
C SER A 106 -5.93 5.55 -7.06
N GLY A 107 -4.93 6.40 -7.28
CA GLY A 107 -3.64 6.42 -6.57
C GLY A 107 -3.67 6.61 -5.05
N LEU A 108 -4.75 6.24 -4.37
CA LEU A 108 -4.90 6.15 -2.93
C LEU A 108 -4.43 4.83 -2.33
N LEU A 109 -4.45 3.71 -3.06
CA LEU A 109 -4.03 2.41 -2.52
C LEU A 109 -2.61 2.08 -2.99
N ARG A 110 -1.70 1.83 -2.05
CA ARG A 110 -0.35 1.34 -2.36
C ARG A 110 -0.41 -0.14 -2.71
N HIS A 111 -0.60 -0.46 -3.98
CA HIS A 111 -0.76 -1.83 -4.46
C HIS A 111 0.42 -2.25 -5.35
N LEU A 112 1.01 -3.40 -5.04
CA LEU A 112 2.03 -4.06 -5.84
C LEU A 112 1.56 -5.45 -6.26
N HIS A 113 1.71 -5.76 -7.54
CA HIS A 113 1.39 -7.07 -8.08
C HIS A 113 2.64 -7.81 -8.54
N LEU A 114 2.78 -9.04 -8.06
CA LEU A 114 3.87 -9.97 -8.37
C LEU A 114 3.27 -11.16 -9.14
N PRO A 115 3.54 -11.30 -10.45
CA PRO A 115 2.84 -12.26 -11.32
C PRO A 115 3.31 -13.71 -11.15
N LEU A 116 3.98 -14.03 -10.04
CA LEU A 116 4.64 -15.30 -9.79
C LEU A 116 4.31 -15.76 -8.37
N LYS A 117 4.11 -17.08 -8.22
CA LYS A 117 4.01 -17.79 -6.94
C LYS A 117 4.42 -19.25 -7.17
N PRO A 118 5.25 -19.87 -6.30
CA PRO A 118 5.81 -19.32 -5.06
C PRO A 118 6.91 -18.29 -5.29
N LEU A 119 6.98 -17.28 -4.42
CA LEU A 119 8.10 -16.34 -4.34
C LEU A 119 9.04 -16.74 -3.20
N GLU A 120 10.33 -16.44 -3.37
CA GLU A 120 11.32 -16.60 -2.31
C GLU A 120 10.98 -15.70 -1.11
N PHE A 121 10.97 -16.26 0.10
CA PHE A 121 10.62 -15.50 1.30
C PHE A 121 11.60 -14.37 1.60
N ALA A 122 12.88 -14.56 1.28
CA ALA A 122 13.88 -13.50 1.40
C ALA A 122 13.58 -12.30 0.49
N TYR A 123 13.03 -12.54 -0.70
CA TYR A 123 12.56 -11.47 -1.58
C TYR A 123 11.35 -10.75 -0.97
N ILE A 124 10.36 -11.49 -0.47
CA ILE A 124 9.19 -10.91 0.21
C ILE A 124 9.64 -10.06 1.42
N GLY A 125 10.57 -10.54 2.24
CA GLY A 125 11.06 -9.78 3.40
C GLY A 125 11.76 -8.47 3.03
N ARG A 126 12.56 -8.45 1.96
CA ARG A 126 13.16 -7.21 1.45
C ARG A 126 12.09 -6.24 0.96
N LEU A 127 11.10 -6.74 0.23
CA LEU A 127 9.99 -5.96 -0.27
C LEU A 127 9.16 -5.35 0.86
N LEU A 128 8.74 -6.15 1.85
CA LEU A 128 7.99 -5.68 3.02
C LEU A 128 8.73 -4.59 3.75
N ARG A 129 10.04 -4.74 3.95
CA ARG A 129 10.88 -3.72 4.59
C ARG A 129 10.90 -2.43 3.79
N SER A 130 11.05 -2.52 2.47
CA SER A 130 11.01 -1.36 1.57
C SER A 130 9.68 -0.63 1.67
N GLU A 131 8.56 -1.34 1.54
CA GLU A 131 7.22 -0.76 1.57
C GLU A 131 6.87 -0.15 2.94
N LEU A 132 7.22 -0.82 4.03
CA LEU A 132 7.02 -0.29 5.39
C LEU A 132 7.82 0.99 5.62
N ASN A 133 9.07 1.04 5.17
CA ASN A 133 9.89 2.24 5.26
C ASN A 133 9.31 3.39 4.41
N ALA A 134 8.83 3.08 3.20
CA ALA A 134 8.20 4.05 2.32
C ALA A 134 6.85 4.56 2.86
N ALA A 135 6.11 3.74 3.61
CA ALA A 135 4.87 4.13 4.26
C ALA A 135 5.13 5.09 5.44
N VAL A 136 6.18 4.86 6.23
CA VAL A 136 6.59 5.76 7.33
C VAL A 136 7.13 7.11 6.82
N GLY A 137 7.80 7.11 5.66
CA GLY A 137 8.34 8.33 5.04
C GLY A 137 7.31 9.16 4.24
N SER A 138 6.06 8.70 4.13
CA SER A 138 5.01 9.40 3.39
C SER A 138 4.39 10.49 4.28
N PRO A 139 4.39 11.78 3.89
CA PRO A 139 3.79 12.85 4.67
C PRO A 139 2.26 12.78 4.57
N PHE A 140 1.66 11.91 5.36
CA PHE A 140 0.24 11.98 5.74
C PHE A 140 0.19 11.95 7.26
N SER A 141 0.47 13.11 7.87
CA SER A 141 0.24 13.33 9.29
C SER A 141 -1.26 13.63 9.51
N PRO A 142 -1.97 12.89 10.38
CA PRO A 142 -3.27 13.33 10.85
C PRO A 142 -3.05 14.44 11.89
N GLY A 143 -3.56 15.63 11.63
CA GLY A 143 -3.68 16.69 12.63
C GLY A 143 -2.39 17.43 12.95
N THR A 144 -2.07 18.45 12.16
CA THR A 144 -1.45 19.66 12.70
C THR A 144 -2.18 20.81 12.06
N GLU A 145 -3.12 21.39 12.81
CA GLU A 145 -3.73 22.65 12.40
C GLU A 145 -2.63 23.69 12.14
N PRO A 146 -2.70 24.45 11.04
CA PRO A 146 -1.83 25.61 10.87
C PRO A 146 -2.34 26.71 11.80
N SER A 147 -1.75 26.82 12.98
CA SER A 147 -1.94 28.01 13.83
C SER A 147 -1.28 29.22 13.14
N PRO A 148 -1.95 30.38 13.06
CA PRO A 148 -1.48 31.51 12.29
C PRO A 148 -0.38 32.24 13.07
N THR A 149 0.86 32.20 12.58
CA THR A 149 1.91 33.09 13.08
C THR A 149 2.36 34.03 11.97
N THR A 150 1.89 35.25 12.15
CA THR A 150 2.33 36.50 11.54
C THR A 150 3.83 36.58 11.26
N GLY A 151 4.16 36.92 10.01
CA GLY A 151 5.20 37.89 9.70
C GLY A 151 6.60 37.33 9.41
N ARG A 152 6.95 37.25 8.13
CA ARG A 152 8.02 38.11 7.59
C ARG A 152 7.97 38.19 6.07
N ALA A 153 7.93 39.44 5.62
CA ALA A 153 7.96 39.88 4.23
C ALA A 153 9.21 39.41 3.50
N ILE A 154 9.03 39.00 2.24
CA ILE A 154 10.03 39.23 1.20
C ILE A 154 9.26 39.76 -0.01
N GLU A 155 9.38 41.07 -0.21
CA GLU A 155 9.06 41.75 -1.47
C GLU A 155 9.86 41.09 -2.60
N ASN A 156 9.23 40.82 -3.73
CA ASN A 156 9.96 40.80 -4.99
C ASN A 156 9.23 41.60 -6.04
N ARG A 157 9.94 42.64 -6.49
CA ARG A 157 9.51 43.74 -7.33
C ARG A 157 9.05 43.27 -8.70
N LEU A 158 7.98 43.91 -9.15
CA LEU A 158 7.60 44.10 -10.54
C LEU A 158 8.76 44.65 -11.38
N GLN A 159 8.99 44.06 -12.55
CA GLN A 159 9.47 44.81 -13.72
C GLN A 159 8.59 44.51 -14.93
N PRO A 160 8.01 45.54 -15.58
CA PRO A 160 7.31 45.39 -16.84
C PRO A 160 8.29 45.46 -18.02
N ARG A 161 8.11 44.62 -19.03
CA ARG A 161 8.64 44.82 -20.37
C ARG A 161 7.49 44.74 -21.37
N THR A 162 7.18 45.88 -21.96
CA THR A 162 6.15 46.07 -22.98
C THR A 162 6.74 45.95 -24.38
N ALA A 163 5.96 45.27 -25.23
CA ALA A 163 5.82 45.39 -26.69
C ALA A 163 7.02 45.14 -27.63
N HIS A 164 6.86 44.15 -28.51
CA HIS A 164 6.63 44.51 -29.91
C HIS A 164 5.70 43.49 -30.61
N GLN A 165 4.79 44.07 -31.38
CA GLN A 165 3.78 43.51 -32.25
C GLN A 165 4.41 43.00 -33.54
N GLU A 166 3.97 41.85 -34.05
CA GLU A 166 3.83 41.67 -35.49
C GLU A 166 2.72 40.66 -35.85
N VAL A 167 1.92 41.09 -36.81
CA VAL A 167 0.74 40.43 -37.37
C VAL A 167 1.21 39.63 -38.58
N SER A 168 0.82 38.36 -38.67
CA SER A 168 0.67 37.64 -39.94
C SER A 168 -0.12 36.36 -39.71
N THR A 169 -1.39 36.36 -40.11
CA THR A 169 -2.16 35.13 -40.30
C THR A 169 -2.70 35.19 -41.72
N TRP A 170 -2.14 34.35 -42.58
CA TRP A 170 -2.70 33.98 -43.87
C TRP A 170 -3.23 32.55 -43.78
N ILE A 171 -4.15 32.28 -44.71
CA ILE A 171 -4.70 30.99 -45.16
C ILE A 171 -6.03 30.58 -44.50
N ALA A 172 -7.11 30.95 -45.20
CA ALA A 172 -8.01 29.99 -45.82
C ALA A 172 -8.07 30.30 -47.32
#